data_AF-A0A0R3RMD1-F1
#
_entry.id   AF-A0A0R3RMD1-F1
#
_cell.length_a   1.000
_cell.length_b   1.000
_cell.length_c   1.000
_cell.angle_alpha   90.00
_cell.angle_beta   90.00
_cell.angle_gamma   90.00
#
_symmetry.space_group_name_H-M   'P 1'
#
loop_
_entity.id
_entity.type
_entity.pdbx_description
1 polymer ?
#
loop_
_entity_poly.entity_id
_entity_poly.type
_entity_poly.pdbx_seq_one_letter_code
_entity_poly.pdbx_strand_id
1 'polypeptide(L)'
;MEVLKSIPDIVERRVDFNRSIPFLRQLEITHNTDVFIGMHGSGLTHLLFLPDWAVVFELYNCGDTDCYFDLARLRGVKYFTWIKSNKVYPVSGGGHPQTGEPHQKFQNYRFDRDEFRRLVLMVRVILFPFRNF
;
A
#
# COMPACT_ATOMS: atom_id res chain seq x y z
N MET A 1 -3.50 -10.98 5.79
CA MET A 1 -4.71 -11.36 5.03
C MET A 1 -5.90 -11.62 5.95
N GLU A 2 -5.75 -12.34 7.07
CA GLU A 2 -6.85 -12.57 8.04
C GLU A 2 -7.51 -11.28 8.55
N VAL A 3 -6.72 -10.23 8.82
CA VAL A 3 -7.25 -8.96 9.35
C VAL A 3 -8.31 -8.36 8.42
N LEU A 4 -8.07 -8.33 7.10
CA LEU A 4 -9.02 -7.78 6.12
C LEU A 4 -10.30 -8.61 6.05
N LYS A 5 -10.17 -9.94 6.04
CA LYS A 5 -11.32 -10.87 6.02
C LYS A 5 -12.25 -10.73 7.23
N SER A 6 -11.74 -10.20 8.34
CA SER A 6 -12.51 -9.98 9.57
C SER A 6 -13.19 -8.61 9.64
N ILE A 7 -13.16 -7.82 8.57
CA ILE A 7 -13.85 -6.53 8.48
C ILE A 7 -15.03 -6.69 7.51
N PRO A 8 -16.27 -6.47 7.96
CA PRO A 8 -17.44 -6.52 7.08
C PRO A 8 -17.31 -5.55 5.91
N ASP A 9 -17.87 -5.93 4.76
CA ASP A 9 -17.95 -5.13 3.53
C ASP A 9 -16.60 -4.80 2.88
N ILE A 10 -15.52 -5.48 3.27
CA ILE A 10 -14.22 -5.42 2.59
C ILE A 10 -14.05 -6.67 1.74
N VAL A 11 -13.83 -6.47 0.44
CA VAL A 11 -13.36 -7.49 -0.49
C VAL A 11 -11.86 -7.29 -0.68
N GLU A 12 -11.08 -8.28 -0.31
CA GLU A 12 -9.63 -8.26 -0.41
C GLU A 12 -9.14 -8.99 -1.67
N ARG A 13 -8.10 -8.46 -2.31
CA ARG A 13 -7.45 -9.13 -3.42
C ARG A 13 -5.94 -9.04 -3.26
N ARG A 14 -5.28 -10.19 -3.10
CA ARG A 14 -3.82 -10.26 -3.20
C ARG A 14 -3.45 -10.33 -4.68
N VAL A 15 -2.56 -9.45 -5.11
CA VAL A 15 -2.08 -9.43 -6.49
C VAL A 15 -0.57 -9.35 -6.48
N ASP A 16 0.07 -10.18 -7.29
CA ASP A 16 1.49 -10.10 -7.61
C ASP A 16 1.60 -9.60 -9.05
N PHE A 17 1.87 -8.31 -9.23
CA PHE A 17 1.99 -7.67 -10.55
C PHE A 17 3.32 -8.04 -11.21
N ASN A 18 3.43 -9.30 -11.60
CA ASN A 18 4.58 -9.83 -12.32
C ASN A 18 4.24 -10.07 -13.81
N ARG A 19 5.22 -10.57 -14.56
CA ARG A 19 5.12 -10.79 -16.02
C ARG A 19 4.04 -11.79 -16.45
N SER A 20 3.54 -12.63 -15.54
CA SER A 20 2.47 -13.59 -15.84
C SER A 20 1.10 -12.93 -15.98
N ILE A 21 0.94 -11.69 -15.52
CA ILE A 21 -0.30 -10.93 -15.69
C ILE A 21 -0.11 -9.93 -16.84
N PRO A 22 -0.86 -10.04 -17.95
CA PRO A 22 -0.78 -9.06 -19.04
C PRO A 22 -1.01 -7.64 -18.53
N PHE A 23 -0.26 -6.67 -19.05
CA PHE A 23 -0.29 -5.29 -18.57
C PHE A 23 -1.70 -4.69 -18.52
N LEU A 24 -2.52 -4.90 -19.55
CA LEU A 24 -3.93 -4.45 -19.55
C LEU A 24 -4.74 -5.03 -18.39
N ARG A 25 -4.50 -6.30 -18.01
CA ARG A 25 -5.16 -6.90 -16.83
C ARG A 25 -4.63 -6.30 -15.54
N GLN A 26 -3.36 -5.92 -15.48
CA GLN A 26 -2.83 -5.20 -14.32
C GLN A 26 -3.51 -3.83 -14.15
N LEU A 27 -3.68 -3.09 -15.26
CA LEU A 27 -4.40 -1.82 -15.28
C LEU A 27 -5.86 -1.98 -14.86
N GLU A 28 -6.56 -2.97 -15.40
CA GLU A 28 -7.97 -3.24 -15.06
C GLU A 28 -8.15 -3.55 -13.58
N ILE A 29 -7.27 -4.37 -13.00
CA ILE A 29 -7.27 -4.64 -11.55
C ILE A 29 -7.06 -3.34 -10.77
N THR A 30 -6.07 -2.55 -11.18
CA THR A 30 -5.69 -1.30 -10.50
C THR A 30 -6.82 -0.27 -10.57
N HIS A 31 -7.42 -0.06 -11.74
CA HIS A 31 -8.49 0.91 -11.95
C HIS A 31 -9.78 0.56 -11.20
N ASN A 32 -9.98 -0.73 -10.87
CA ASN A 32 -11.11 -1.22 -10.09
C ASN A 32 -10.74 -1.46 -8.62
N THR A 33 -9.89 -0.60 -8.04
CA THR A 33 -9.43 -0.70 -6.64
C THR A 33 -9.77 0.58 -5.87
N ASP A 34 -10.49 0.46 -4.74
CA ASP A 34 -10.80 1.59 -3.86
C ASP A 34 -9.62 1.93 -2.92
N VAL A 35 -8.93 0.91 -2.40
CA VAL A 35 -7.77 1.07 -1.51
C VAL A 35 -6.63 0.21 -2.01
N PHE A 36 -5.55 0.86 -2.43
CA PHE A 36 -4.34 0.19 -2.91
C PHE A 36 -3.28 0.15 -1.82
N ILE A 37 -3.01 -1.03 -1.28
CA ILE A 37 -2.11 -1.23 -0.13
C ILE A 37 -0.80 -1.86 -0.62
N GLY A 38 0.33 -1.24 -0.32
CA GLY A 38 1.64 -1.74 -0.73
C GLY A 38 2.79 -1.28 0.15
N MET A 39 3.93 -1.96 0.03
CA MET A 39 5.22 -1.53 0.59
C MET A 39 5.91 -0.58 -0.37
N HIS A 40 6.67 0.40 0.15
CA HIS A 40 7.52 1.25 -0.67
C HIS A 40 8.34 0.44 -1.68
N GLY A 41 8.23 0.79 -2.95
CA GLY A 41 8.92 0.11 -4.05
C GLY A 41 8.20 0.30 -5.37
N SER A 42 8.80 -0.10 -6.48
CA SER A 42 8.28 0.17 -7.83
C SER A 42 6.85 -0.29 -8.06
N GLY A 43 6.37 -1.31 -7.34
CA GLY A 43 4.98 -1.75 -7.40
C GLY A 43 3.96 -0.67 -6.99
N LEU A 44 4.33 0.31 -6.16
CA LEU A 44 3.43 1.40 -5.80
C LEU A 44 3.15 2.36 -6.97
N THR A 45 3.96 2.36 -8.03
CA THR A 45 3.71 3.18 -9.23
C THR A 45 2.40 2.86 -9.94
N HIS A 46 1.79 1.70 -9.67
CA HIS A 46 0.42 1.39 -10.07
C HIS A 46 -0.59 2.44 -9.60
N LEU A 47 -0.27 3.24 -8.57
CA LEU A 47 -1.12 4.34 -8.13
C LEU A 47 -1.54 5.31 -9.25
N LEU A 48 -0.72 5.41 -10.31
CA LEU A 48 -1.00 6.24 -11.49
C LEU A 48 -2.30 5.84 -12.22
N PHE A 49 -2.71 4.58 -12.10
CA PHE A 49 -3.86 4.01 -12.81
C PHE A 49 -5.08 3.77 -11.92
N LEU A 50 -5.00 4.15 -10.64
CA LEU A 50 -6.14 4.09 -9.73
C LEU A 50 -7.29 4.99 -10.22
N PRO A 51 -8.53 4.77 -9.79
CA PRO A 51 -9.61 5.74 -10.00
C PRO A 51 -9.45 6.94 -9.08
N ASP A 52 -10.10 8.06 -9.40
CA ASP A 52 -9.88 9.35 -8.71
C ASP A 52 -10.29 9.35 -7.23
N TRP A 53 -11.24 8.49 -6.85
CA TRP A 53 -11.69 8.37 -5.46
C TRP A 53 -10.78 7.49 -4.60
N ALA A 54 -9.84 6.76 -5.20
CA ALA A 54 -9.06 5.75 -4.50
C ALA A 54 -8.09 6.35 -3.47
N VAL A 55 -7.67 5.49 -2.54
CA VAL A 55 -6.66 5.78 -1.53
C VAL A 55 -5.46 4.85 -1.72
N VAL A 56 -4.26 5.43 -1.77
CA VAL A 56 -3.00 4.69 -1.64
C VAL A 56 -2.69 4.55 -0.15
N PHE A 57 -2.44 3.34 0.31
CA PHE A 57 -1.94 3.06 1.65
C PHE A 57 -0.55 2.43 1.57
N GLU A 58 0.48 3.26 1.73
CA GLU A 58 1.86 2.83 1.81
C GLU A 58 2.18 2.30 3.22
N LEU A 59 2.30 0.98 3.36
CA LEU A 59 2.53 0.28 4.64
C LEU A 59 3.78 0.74 5.37
N TYR A 60 4.84 1.07 4.63
CA TYR A 60 6.05 1.65 5.17
C TYR A 60 6.81 2.31 4.03
N ASN A 61 7.15 3.58 4.20
CA ASN A 61 7.88 4.40 3.23
C ASN A 61 9.40 4.18 3.26
N CYS A 62 9.91 3.33 4.15
CA CYS A 62 11.34 3.04 4.28
C CYS A 62 12.20 4.31 4.49
N GLY A 63 11.66 5.29 5.20
CA GLY A 63 12.31 6.58 5.47
C GLY A 63 12.23 7.59 4.32
N ASP A 64 11.62 7.22 3.19
CA ASP A 64 11.47 8.04 2.00
C ASP A 64 10.04 8.59 1.91
N THR A 65 9.72 9.52 2.81
CA THR A 65 8.35 10.01 3.04
C THR A 65 7.75 10.69 1.83
N ASP A 66 8.57 11.40 1.07
CA ASP A 66 8.10 12.34 0.06
C ASP A 66 7.85 11.64 -1.28
N CYS A 67 8.55 10.55 -1.57
CA CYS A 67 8.51 9.89 -2.88
C CYS A 67 7.10 9.52 -3.36
N TYR A 68 6.37 8.66 -2.63
CA TYR A 68 5.01 8.27 -3.03
C TYR A 68 3.94 9.23 -2.54
N PHE A 69 4.23 10.02 -1.51
CA PHE A 69 3.36 11.11 -1.08
C PHE A 69 3.20 12.16 -2.18
N ASP A 70 4.31 12.65 -2.74
CA ASP A 70 4.31 13.64 -3.81
C ASP A 70 3.72 13.05 -5.09
N LEU A 71 4.03 11.80 -5.43
CA LEU A 71 3.45 11.15 -6.61
C LEU A 71 1.92 11.03 -6.50
N ALA A 72 1.41 10.63 -5.33
CA ALA A 72 -0.02 10.56 -5.08
C ALA A 72 -0.68 11.95 -5.13
N ARG A 73 -0.03 12.97 -4.55
CA ARG A 73 -0.48 14.36 -4.60
C ARG A 73 -0.53 14.90 -6.03
N LEU A 74 0.49 14.62 -6.85
CA LEU A 74 0.54 15.03 -8.26
C LEU A 74 -0.53 14.32 -9.10
N ARG A 75 -0.79 13.03 -8.85
CA ARG A 75 -1.87 12.29 -9.53
C ARG A 75 -3.26 12.67 -9.01
N GLY A 76 -3.37 13.31 -7.85
CA GLY A 76 -4.64 13.70 -7.24
C GLY A 76 -5.37 12.57 -6.52
N VAL A 77 -4.67 11.51 -6.10
CA VAL A 77 -5.23 10.46 -5.24
C VAL A 77 -4.87 10.70 -3.78
N LYS A 78 -5.74 10.21 -2.89
CA LYS A 78 -5.49 10.29 -1.46
C LYS A 78 -4.34 9.37 -1.09
N TYR A 79 -3.46 9.85 -0.21
CA TYR A 79 -2.34 9.08 0.30
C TYR A 79 -2.47 8.88 1.81
N PHE A 80 -2.12 7.68 2.27
CA PHE A 80 -2.09 7.30 3.66
C PHE A 80 -0.84 6.44 3.92
N THR A 81 -0.26 6.55 5.10
CA THR A 81 0.88 5.72 5.51
C THR A 81 0.78 5.29 6.96
N TRP A 82 1.71 4.45 7.38
CA TRP A 82 1.76 3.91 8.73
C TRP A 82 2.09 4.98 9.77
N ILE A 83 1.28 5.04 10.84
CA ILE A 83 1.39 6.12 11.84
C ILE A 83 2.35 5.75 12.97
N LYS A 84 2.27 4.52 13.48
CA LYS A 84 3.04 4.10 14.67
C LYS A 84 4.31 3.34 14.28
N SER A 85 5.42 4.05 14.09
CA SER A 85 6.70 3.46 13.67
C SER A 85 7.19 2.34 14.60
N ASN A 86 6.92 2.43 15.90
CA ASN A 86 7.23 1.38 16.88
C ASN A 86 6.40 0.08 16.73
N LYS A 87 5.50 0.03 15.74
CA LYS A 87 4.69 -1.12 15.36
C LYS A 87 5.05 -1.70 13.99
N VAL A 88 6.20 -1.28 13.44
CA VAL A 88 6.84 -1.86 12.27
C VAL A 88 8.09 -2.59 12.74
N TYR A 89 8.17 -3.88 12.48
CA TYR A 89 9.23 -4.74 13.00
C TYR A 89 10.09 -5.25 11.85
N PRO A 90 11.35 -4.80 11.72
CA PRO A 90 12.26 -5.35 10.73
C PRO A 90 12.51 -6.84 11.01
N VAL A 91 12.43 -7.66 9.96
CA VAL A 91 12.86 -9.06 10.00
C VAL A 91 14.30 -9.09 9.53
N SER A 92 15.21 -9.59 10.37
CA SER A 92 16.64 -9.70 10.07
C SER A 92 16.88 -10.43 8.74
N GLY A 93 17.83 -9.95 7.92
CA GLY A 93 18.29 -10.64 6.71
C GLY A 93 18.20 -9.85 5.39
N GLY A 94 17.89 -8.56 5.42
CA GLY A 94 17.87 -7.72 4.22
C GLY A 94 19.14 -6.88 4.05
N GLY A 95 19.96 -7.21 3.07
CA GLY A 95 21.13 -6.42 2.67
C GLY A 95 20.94 -5.83 1.28
N HIS A 96 21.50 -4.65 1.03
CA HIS A 96 21.50 -4.05 -0.30
C HIS A 96 22.20 -4.99 -1.31
N PRO A 97 21.63 -5.26 -2.50
CA PRO A 97 22.17 -6.25 -3.45
C PRO A 97 23.62 -5.98 -3.87
N GLN A 98 24.05 -4.72 -3.85
CA GLN A 98 25.38 -4.31 -4.29
C GLN A 98 26.38 -4.11 -3.15
N THR A 99 25.91 -3.78 -1.94
CA THR A 99 26.82 -3.41 -0.83
C THR A 99 26.77 -4.40 0.33
N GLY A 100 25.79 -5.30 0.38
CA GLY A 100 25.60 -6.26 1.48
C GLY A 100 25.12 -5.61 2.79
N GLU A 101 25.24 -4.29 2.92
CA GLU A 101 24.86 -3.54 4.12
C GLU A 101 23.34 -3.53 4.33
N PRO A 102 22.88 -3.53 5.59
CA PRO A 102 21.46 -3.39 5.91
C PRO A 102 20.90 -2.10 5.31
N HIS A 103 19.84 -2.23 4.52
CA HIS A 103 19.18 -1.09 3.90
C HIS A 103 17.68 -1.24 4.00
N GLN A 104 16.99 -0.19 4.48
CA GLN A 104 15.57 -0.25 4.83
C GLN A 104 14.69 -0.72 3.66
N LYS A 105 15.03 -0.34 2.42
CA LYS A 105 14.31 -0.74 1.20
C LYS A 105 14.51 -2.21 0.79
N PHE A 106 15.50 -2.91 1.34
CA PHE A 106 15.85 -4.30 0.97
C PHE A 106 15.61 -5.29 2.10
N GLN A 107 14.80 -4.90 3.09
CA GLN A 107 14.48 -5.71 4.25
C GLN A 107 13.00 -6.10 4.29
N ASN A 108 12.73 -7.30 4.83
CA ASN A 108 11.36 -7.74 5.10
C ASN A 108 10.86 -7.13 6.42
N TYR A 109 9.58 -6.81 6.49
CA TYR A 109 8.97 -6.24 7.70
C TYR A 109 7.77 -7.07 8.15
N ARG A 110 7.57 -7.10 9.45
CA ARG A 110 6.33 -7.53 10.10
C ARG A 110 5.60 -6.29 10.62
N PHE A 111 4.28 -6.32 10.53
CA PHE A 111 3.41 -5.22 10.91
C PHE A 111 2.48 -5.66 12.03
N ASP A 112 2.24 -4.78 13.00
CA ASP A 112 1.25 -5.03 14.06
C ASP A 112 -0.16 -5.18 13.47
N ARG A 113 -0.86 -6.26 13.85
CA ARG A 113 -2.16 -6.60 13.27
C ARG A 113 -3.24 -5.59 13.65
N ASP A 114 -3.23 -5.11 14.88
CA ASP A 114 -4.27 -4.22 15.40
C ASP A 114 -4.12 -2.80 14.86
N GLU A 115 -2.88 -2.33 14.73
CA GLU A 115 -2.62 -1.06 14.06
C GLU A 115 -2.98 -1.13 12.58
N PHE A 116 -2.63 -2.20 11.87
CA PHE A 116 -3.05 -2.38 10.49
C PHE A 116 -4.59 -2.33 10.37
N ARG A 117 -5.32 -3.04 11.24
CA ARG A 117 -6.79 -2.99 11.29
C ARG A 117 -7.30 -1.56 11.52
N ARG A 118 -6.74 -0.85 12.49
CA ARG A 118 -7.13 0.52 12.84
C ARG A 118 -6.96 1.46 11.64
N LEU A 119 -5.83 1.39 10.94
CA LEU A 119 -5.54 2.24 9.78
C LEU A 119 -6.46 1.93 8.60
N VAL A 120 -6.73 0.65 8.32
CA VAL A 120 -7.69 0.25 7.28
C VAL A 120 -9.10 0.80 7.57
N LEU A 121 -9.55 0.73 8.82
CA LEU A 121 -10.85 1.28 9.22
C LEU A 121 -10.90 2.81 9.11
N MET A 122 -9.79 3.52 9.38
CA MET A 122 -9.71 4.96 9.14
C MET A 122 -9.83 5.31 7.65
N VAL A 123 -9.11 4.60 6.79
CA VAL A 123 -9.18 4.80 5.33
C VAL A 123 -10.60 4.54 4.81
N ARG A 124 -11.29 3.52 5.32
CA ARG A 124 -12.68 3.23 4.96
C ARG A 124 -13.62 4.41 5.24
N VAL A 125 -13.48 5.07 6.40
CA VAL A 125 -14.31 6.24 6.75
C VAL A 125 -14.10 7.39 5.75
N ILE A 126 -12.88 7.56 5.24
CA ILE A 126 -12.53 8.60 4.25
C ILE A 126 -13.16 8.32 2.88
N LEU A 127 -13.42 7.06 2.54
CA LEU A 127 -14.04 6.66 1.26
C LEU A 127 -15.57 6.76 1.26
N PHE A 128 -16.20 6.57 2.42
CA PHE A 128 -17.67 6.50 2.54
C PHE A 128 -18.44 7.70 1.95
N PRO A 129 -18.01 8.98 2.08
CA PRO A 129 -18.77 10.10 1.52
C PRO A 129 -18.72 10.20 -0.02
N PHE A 130 -17.89 9.41 -0.70
CA PHE A 130 -17.72 9.47 -2.16
C PHE A 130 -18.51 8.38 -2.92
N ARG A 131 -19.28 7.54 -2.21
CA ARG A 131 -20.07 6.43 -2.78
C ARG A 131 -21.57 6.70 -2.94
N ASN A 132 -22.03 7.95 -2.73
CA ASN A 132 -23.43 8.34 -2.94
C ASN A 132 -23.68 8.84 -4.38
N PHE A 133 -23.29 8.06 -5.38
CA PHE A 133 -23.68 8.26 -6.78
C PHE A 133 -24.11 6.94 -7.40
#